data_AF-A0A9W9SIM3-F1
#
_entry.id   AF-A0A9W9SIM3-F1
#
_cell.length_a   1.000
_cell.length_b   1.000
_cell.length_c   1.000
_cell.angle_alpha   90.00
_cell.angle_beta   90.00
_cell.angle_gamma   90.00
#
_symmetry.space_group_name_H-M   'P 1'
#
loop_
_entity.id
_entity.type
_entity.pdbx_description
1 polymer ?
#
loop_
_entity_poly.entity_id
_entity_poly.type
_entity_poly.pdbx_seq_one_letter_code
_entity_poly.pdbx_strand_id
1 'polypeptide(L)'
;IFASIFPLINQIGDALVKLKQPYGGFLDGLRMFSPKPGTSIYGPATTVKMVETKSPEPSPPLHFADANELGHVMYIQQPKGLPSACWGGLMSTRAQNLGALGVVIDGRMRDTQEHRDISFPVFARGTSVLGSNTFTRASEINVALQFQGDLWIYPNDILVGDENGVVVVPPSLMEQVVEICQERSEIDGKTFAALRAGEPMGPTIKRLRKYRRYVSKQHSLPAAYYRGGTSRAVIFNKAHLPPRPQWDDIFRGVIGSPDPYGRQLDGLGGGISSLSKVCVVGESTHPDADVDYTFVSLSVKGTDVDYSSNCGNMISAIGPFAIDQNLVPPNNSDSAVVRIHNTNTGKIITATFPVVDGEASSCGDFTIDGVAGTASLIQLDFVNPAGSVTGKMLPTGNAIDEFDGIPTTCIDVANPCVFVQASQFGVRGDLTPEEITTHPDLLTRLDSIRRQAGVKMGIATSTESVPGSIPKICLVSAPESSSPAAPVDLLVRAISVGQPHKAVPITVALAISSAARVAGSTVEAESCKNQISDAGITIGHASGNLLVGAQFDKGELVAATVFRTARRLLEGNIYWKS
;
A
#
# COMPACT_ATOMS: atom_id res chain seq x y z
N ILE A 1 -28.68 9.89 -8.93
CA ILE A 1 -28.01 8.59 -8.67
C ILE A 1 -28.46 8.00 -7.32
N PHE A 2 -28.50 8.77 -6.22
CA PHE A 2 -28.92 8.25 -4.89
C PHE A 2 -30.40 7.80 -4.77
N ALA A 3 -31.35 8.49 -5.43
CA ALA A 3 -32.78 8.17 -5.32
C ALA A 3 -33.24 6.89 -6.04
N SER A 4 -32.44 6.33 -6.95
CA SER A 4 -32.77 5.11 -7.71
C SER A 4 -32.11 3.84 -7.16
N ILE A 5 -31.31 3.97 -6.09
CA ILE A 5 -30.45 2.89 -5.57
C ILE A 5 -30.75 2.58 -4.10
N PHE A 6 -31.53 3.42 -3.40
CA PHE A 6 -31.73 3.23 -1.97
C PHE A 6 -32.60 1.99 -1.68
N PRO A 7 -32.10 1.01 -0.92
CA PRO A 7 -32.85 -0.20 -0.58
C PRO A 7 -34.07 0.10 0.27
N LEU A 8 -35.07 -0.80 0.24
CA LEU A 8 -36.21 -0.76 1.17
C LEU A 8 -35.71 -0.73 2.62
N ILE A 9 -36.39 0.03 3.49
CA ILE A 9 -35.96 0.21 4.89
C ILE A 9 -35.75 -1.11 5.63
N ASN A 10 -36.57 -2.12 5.29
CA ASN A 10 -36.48 -3.47 5.85
C ASN A 10 -35.14 -4.14 5.54
N GLN A 11 -34.58 -3.93 4.34
CA GLN A 11 -33.27 -4.46 3.97
C GLN A 11 -32.13 -3.75 4.70
N ILE A 12 -32.29 -2.46 4.99
CA ILE A 12 -31.31 -1.65 5.74
C ILE A 12 -31.23 -2.13 7.19
N GLY A 13 -32.37 -2.27 7.88
CA GLY A 13 -32.40 -2.78 9.25
C GLY A 13 -31.75 -4.17 9.36
N ASP A 14 -32.08 -5.05 8.41
CA ASP A 14 -31.50 -6.39 8.31
C ASP A 14 -29.99 -6.40 8.02
N ALA A 15 -29.49 -5.44 7.24
CA ALA A 15 -28.06 -5.26 7.00
C ALA A 15 -27.35 -4.79 8.28
N LEU A 16 -27.95 -3.84 9.00
CA LEU A 16 -27.42 -3.33 10.27
C LEU A 16 -27.39 -4.41 11.36
N VAL A 17 -28.38 -5.31 11.41
CA VAL A 17 -28.33 -6.50 12.28
C VAL A 17 -27.12 -7.39 11.95
N LYS A 18 -26.84 -7.62 10.66
CA LYS A 18 -25.66 -8.39 10.22
C LYS A 18 -24.35 -7.69 10.61
N LEU A 19 -24.33 -6.36 10.58
CA LEU A 19 -23.21 -5.52 11.03
C LEU A 19 -23.18 -5.30 12.55
N LYS A 20 -24.02 -6.02 13.31
CA LYS A 20 -24.09 -5.99 14.78
C LYS A 20 -24.41 -4.61 15.36
N GLN A 21 -25.13 -3.78 14.61
CA GLN A 21 -25.60 -2.50 15.14
C GLN A 21 -26.78 -2.70 16.10
N PRO A 22 -26.84 -1.93 17.21
CA PRO A 22 -27.92 -2.04 18.20
C PRO A 22 -29.30 -1.96 17.56
N TYR A 23 -30.15 -2.97 17.82
CA TYR A 23 -31.51 -3.07 17.29
C TYR A 23 -31.65 -2.91 15.76
N GLY A 24 -30.57 -3.13 15.00
CA GLY A 24 -30.57 -2.89 13.55
C GLY A 24 -30.79 -1.42 13.17
N GLY A 25 -30.49 -0.47 14.08
CA GLY A 25 -30.75 0.96 13.89
C GLY A 25 -32.23 1.33 13.89
N PHE A 26 -33.14 0.39 14.15
CA PHE A 26 -34.58 0.62 14.02
C PHE A 26 -35.12 1.48 15.17
N LEU A 27 -35.80 2.58 14.82
CA LEU A 27 -36.41 3.50 15.77
C LEU A 27 -37.85 3.06 16.08
N ASP A 28 -37.99 2.02 16.91
CA ASP A 28 -39.27 1.40 17.23
C ASP A 28 -40.35 2.37 17.76
N GLY A 29 -41.59 2.14 17.30
CA GLY A 29 -42.76 2.91 17.68
C GLY A 29 -42.92 4.25 16.95
N LEU A 30 -42.02 4.62 16.04
CA LEU A 30 -42.18 5.76 15.14
C LEU A 30 -42.94 5.35 13.88
N ARG A 31 -43.97 6.12 13.51
CA ARG A 31 -44.81 5.88 12.34
C ARG A 31 -44.96 7.14 11.51
N MET A 32 -45.09 6.97 10.20
CA MET A 32 -45.38 8.07 9.29
C MET A 32 -46.84 8.55 9.45
N PHE A 33 -47.03 9.84 9.73
CA PHE A 33 -48.35 10.49 9.83
C PHE A 33 -48.69 11.37 8.62
N SER A 34 -47.65 11.86 7.95
CA SER A 34 -47.70 12.73 6.77
C SER A 34 -46.52 12.39 5.85
N PRO A 35 -46.65 12.51 4.51
CA PRO A 35 -47.84 12.95 3.79
C PRO A 35 -48.81 11.79 3.50
N LYS A 36 -48.58 11.00 2.44
CA LYS A 36 -49.32 9.78 2.11
C LYS A 36 -48.34 8.59 2.03
N PRO A 37 -48.84 7.35 2.22
CA PRO A 37 -48.06 6.13 1.99
C PRO A 37 -47.35 6.15 0.63
N GLY A 38 -46.16 5.54 0.56
CA GLY A 38 -45.29 5.58 -0.63
C GLY A 38 -44.28 6.74 -0.68
N THR A 39 -44.19 7.56 0.37
CA THR A 39 -43.11 8.56 0.52
C THR A 39 -41.94 7.94 1.29
N SER A 40 -40.72 8.27 0.91
CA SER A 40 -39.52 7.94 1.69
C SER A 40 -38.66 9.18 1.90
N ILE A 41 -37.95 9.21 3.03
CA ILE A 41 -36.94 10.23 3.33
C ILE A 41 -35.60 9.55 3.58
N TYR A 42 -34.53 10.22 3.17
CA TYR A 42 -33.18 9.83 3.49
C TYR A 42 -32.33 11.08 3.64
N GLY A 43 -31.63 11.24 4.76
CA GLY A 43 -30.77 12.40 4.95
C GLY A 43 -30.07 12.43 6.30
N PRO A 44 -28.99 13.22 6.43
CA PRO A 44 -28.29 13.43 7.68
C PRO A 44 -29.20 14.04 8.76
N ALA A 45 -29.00 13.63 10.01
CA ALA A 45 -29.79 14.05 11.15
C ALA A 45 -29.34 15.42 11.67
N THR A 46 -30.29 16.35 11.80
CA THR A 46 -30.18 17.51 12.70
C THR A 46 -30.89 17.18 14.01
N THR A 47 -30.16 16.99 15.09
CA THR A 47 -30.73 16.49 16.35
C THR A 47 -31.18 17.63 17.26
N VAL A 48 -32.33 17.47 17.93
CA VAL A 48 -32.88 18.46 18.87
C VAL A 48 -33.30 17.77 20.16
N LYS A 49 -32.72 18.21 21.27
CA LYS A 49 -33.08 17.78 22.61
C LYS A 49 -34.17 18.68 23.17
N MET A 50 -35.33 18.10 23.49
CA MET A 50 -36.38 18.80 24.24
C MET A 50 -36.29 18.44 25.72
N VAL A 51 -36.64 19.40 26.56
CA VAL A 51 -36.72 19.24 28.02
C VAL A 51 -38.07 19.74 28.51
N GLU A 52 -38.46 19.35 29.72
CA GLU A 52 -39.61 19.96 30.36
C GLU A 52 -39.41 21.47 30.55
N THR A 53 -40.49 22.24 30.48
CA THR A 53 -40.43 23.72 30.51
C THR A 53 -39.67 24.27 31.73
N LYS A 54 -39.80 23.59 32.89
CA LYS A 54 -39.17 23.98 34.17
C LYS A 54 -37.72 23.49 34.33
N SER A 55 -37.16 22.78 33.35
CA SER A 55 -35.76 22.31 33.40
C SER A 55 -34.80 23.50 33.55
N PRO A 56 -33.69 23.38 34.31
CA PRO A 56 -32.66 24.42 34.42
C PRO A 56 -31.70 24.45 33.21
N GLU A 57 -31.81 23.52 32.27
CA GLU A 57 -30.93 23.45 31.10
C GLU A 57 -30.98 24.71 30.22
N PRO A 58 -29.95 25.02 29.41
CA PRO A 58 -29.96 26.21 28.57
C PRO A 58 -31.09 26.20 27.54
N SER A 59 -31.33 27.35 26.90
CA SER A 59 -32.14 27.43 25.68
C SER A 59 -31.22 27.67 24.50
N PRO A 60 -31.52 27.11 23.31
CA PRO A 60 -30.71 27.35 22.13
C PRO A 60 -30.78 28.83 21.69
N PRO A 61 -29.75 29.33 20.99
CA PRO A 61 -29.68 30.74 20.56
C PRO A 61 -30.70 31.11 19.48
N LEU A 62 -31.31 30.11 18.84
CA LEU A 62 -32.33 30.26 17.81
C LEU A 62 -33.46 29.25 18.04
N HIS A 63 -34.64 29.54 17.50
CA HIS A 63 -35.76 28.62 17.58
C HIS A 63 -35.42 27.33 16.83
N PHE A 64 -35.56 26.16 17.45
CA PHE A 64 -35.04 24.91 16.90
C PHE A 64 -35.61 24.51 15.52
N ALA A 65 -36.79 25.00 15.14
CA ALA A 65 -37.31 24.85 13.76
C ALA A 65 -36.44 25.56 12.70
N ASP A 66 -35.66 26.56 13.10
CA ASP A 66 -34.70 27.29 12.26
C ASP A 66 -33.34 26.62 12.18
N ALA A 67 -33.11 25.56 12.96
CA ALA A 67 -31.81 24.91 13.06
C ALA A 67 -31.55 23.89 11.96
N ASN A 68 -32.53 23.63 11.10
CA ASN A 68 -32.41 22.70 10.00
C ASN A 68 -31.40 23.18 8.96
N GLU A 69 -30.57 22.26 8.49
CA GLU A 69 -29.68 22.46 7.34
C GLU A 69 -30.32 21.93 6.04
N LEU A 70 -29.97 22.52 4.90
CA LEU A 70 -30.51 22.12 3.59
C LEU A 70 -30.23 20.64 3.32
N GLY A 71 -31.27 19.84 3.08
CA GLY A 71 -31.15 18.41 2.82
C GLY A 71 -31.05 17.52 4.08
N HIS A 72 -31.23 18.08 5.27
CA HIS A 72 -31.23 17.31 6.53
C HIS A 72 -32.64 16.80 6.88
N VAL A 73 -32.67 15.78 7.75
CA VAL A 73 -33.86 15.31 8.45
C VAL A 73 -33.75 15.75 9.90
N MET A 74 -34.77 16.41 10.43
CA MET A 74 -34.78 16.80 11.83
C MET A 74 -35.14 15.62 12.72
N TYR A 75 -34.34 15.34 13.74
CA TYR A 75 -34.65 14.34 14.77
C TYR A 75 -34.89 15.01 16.12
N ILE A 76 -36.06 14.82 16.71
CA ILE A 76 -36.50 15.52 17.90
C ILE A 76 -36.77 14.53 19.01
N GLN A 77 -36.05 14.64 20.12
CA GLN A 77 -36.29 13.82 21.31
C GLN A 77 -37.10 14.59 22.34
N GLN A 78 -38.34 14.12 22.57
CA GLN A 78 -39.21 14.64 23.61
C GLN A 78 -39.03 13.86 24.92
N PRO A 79 -39.10 14.50 26.10
CA PRO A 79 -39.22 13.77 27.36
C PRO A 79 -40.39 12.78 27.31
N LYS A 80 -40.15 11.57 27.79
CA LYS A 80 -41.10 10.45 27.69
C LYS A 80 -42.33 10.71 28.58
N GLY A 81 -43.50 10.20 28.16
CA GLY A 81 -44.73 10.21 28.96
C GLY A 81 -45.55 11.50 28.92
N LEU A 82 -45.11 12.54 28.20
CA LEU A 82 -45.79 13.84 28.20
C LEU A 82 -47.08 13.90 27.35
N PRO A 83 -48.10 14.65 27.83
CA PRO A 83 -49.27 15.16 27.15
C PRO A 83 -49.20 15.43 25.67
N SER A 84 -48.21 16.27 25.38
CA SER A 84 -48.27 17.33 24.40
C SER A 84 -47.46 17.00 23.17
N ALA A 85 -47.78 17.71 22.08
CA ALA A 85 -46.95 17.74 20.91
C ALA A 85 -45.78 18.71 21.10
N CYS A 86 -44.60 18.34 20.60
CA CYS A 86 -43.44 19.23 20.50
C CYS A 86 -43.24 19.79 19.09
N TRP A 87 -44.06 19.36 18.12
CA TRP A 87 -43.99 19.77 16.72
C TRP A 87 -45.39 19.94 16.10
N GLY A 88 -45.58 21.00 15.31
CA GLY A 88 -46.86 21.36 14.67
C GLY A 88 -46.68 21.96 13.27
N GLY A 89 -47.78 22.31 12.61
CA GLY A 89 -47.77 22.66 11.18
C GLY A 89 -46.92 23.89 10.82
N LEU A 90 -46.89 24.90 11.69
CA LEU A 90 -46.02 26.07 11.53
C LEU A 90 -44.53 25.70 11.44
N MET A 91 -44.10 24.72 12.24
CA MET A 91 -42.71 24.29 12.30
C MET A 91 -42.32 23.48 11.06
N SER A 92 -43.22 22.61 10.59
CA SER A 92 -43.03 21.91 9.31
C SER A 92 -42.95 22.89 8.14
N THR A 93 -43.82 23.90 8.10
CA THR A 93 -43.80 24.94 7.06
C THR A 93 -42.46 25.68 7.05
N ARG A 94 -41.94 26.02 8.24
CA ARG A 94 -40.64 26.69 8.36
C ARG A 94 -39.49 25.76 7.95
N ALA A 95 -39.45 24.54 8.47
CA ALA A 95 -38.40 23.57 8.17
C ALA A 95 -38.36 23.24 6.67
N GLN A 96 -39.52 23.06 6.03
CA GLN A 96 -39.62 22.83 4.58
C GLN A 96 -39.05 24.00 3.77
N ASN A 97 -39.35 25.25 4.16
CA ASN A 97 -38.78 26.44 3.52
C ASN A 97 -37.24 26.53 3.69
N LEU A 98 -36.69 25.94 4.74
CA LEU A 98 -35.24 25.80 4.97
C LEU A 98 -34.64 24.58 4.26
N GLY A 99 -35.44 23.81 3.54
CA GLY A 99 -35.00 22.64 2.78
C GLY A 99 -34.85 21.37 3.61
N ALA A 100 -35.56 21.25 4.74
CA ALA A 100 -35.66 20.00 5.47
C ALA A 100 -36.34 18.92 4.63
N LEU A 101 -35.82 17.70 4.66
CA LEU A 101 -36.42 16.55 3.98
C LEU A 101 -37.58 15.94 4.76
N GLY A 102 -37.66 16.20 6.06
CA GLY A 102 -38.72 15.71 6.95
C GLY A 102 -38.34 15.86 8.42
N VAL A 103 -39.22 15.36 9.30
CA VAL A 103 -38.98 15.32 10.75
C VAL A 103 -39.32 13.96 11.34
N VAL A 104 -38.48 13.51 12.27
CA VAL A 104 -38.59 12.27 13.04
C VAL A 104 -38.67 12.64 14.52
N ILE A 105 -39.80 12.32 15.16
CA ILE A 105 -40.13 12.81 16.50
C ILE A 105 -40.25 11.62 17.44
N ASP A 106 -39.27 11.45 18.32
CA ASP A 106 -39.34 10.58 19.48
C ASP A 106 -40.24 11.21 20.56
N GLY A 107 -41.51 11.36 20.21
CA GLY A 107 -42.50 12.19 20.91
C GLY A 107 -43.80 12.31 20.10
N ARG A 108 -44.61 13.34 20.40
CA ARG A 108 -45.89 13.57 19.74
C ARG A 108 -45.89 14.80 18.83
N MET A 109 -46.74 14.74 17.81
CA MET A 109 -47.00 15.85 16.87
C MET A 109 -48.47 16.34 16.97
N ARG A 110 -48.76 17.50 16.39
CA ARG A 110 -50.12 18.04 16.19
C ARG A 110 -50.29 18.55 14.77
N ASP A 111 -51.52 18.93 14.39
CA ASP A 111 -51.85 19.55 13.10
C ASP A 111 -51.62 18.63 11.88
N THR A 112 -52.04 17.35 11.96
CA THR A 112 -51.84 16.33 10.91
C THR A 112 -52.28 16.75 9.51
N GLN A 113 -53.38 17.49 9.39
CA GLN A 113 -53.87 17.93 8.08
C GLN A 113 -52.93 18.97 7.46
N GLU A 114 -52.42 19.92 8.24
CA GLU A 114 -51.49 20.95 7.76
C GLU A 114 -50.21 20.33 7.19
N HIS A 115 -49.63 19.33 7.87
CA HIS A 115 -48.45 18.61 7.36
C HIS A 115 -48.71 17.94 6.01
N ARG A 116 -49.90 17.35 5.84
CA ARG A 116 -50.30 16.67 4.60
C ARG A 116 -50.55 17.66 3.48
N ASP A 117 -51.13 18.81 3.77
CA ASP A 117 -51.41 19.87 2.79
C ASP A 117 -50.12 20.40 2.17
N ILE A 118 -49.05 20.53 2.97
CA ILE A 118 -47.71 20.91 2.47
C ILE A 118 -46.86 19.70 2.03
N SER A 119 -47.42 18.50 2.06
CA SER A 119 -46.74 17.23 1.73
C SER A 119 -45.41 16.99 2.49
N PHE A 120 -45.29 17.50 3.73
CA PHE A 120 -44.07 17.38 4.52
C PHE A 120 -44.02 16.04 5.27
N PRO A 121 -42.94 15.24 5.15
CA PRO A 121 -42.80 13.98 5.87
C PRO A 121 -42.66 14.17 7.39
N VAL A 122 -43.57 13.52 8.14
CA VAL A 122 -43.58 13.58 9.61
C VAL A 122 -43.73 12.17 10.18
N PHE A 123 -42.73 11.78 10.98
CA PHE A 123 -42.71 10.54 11.74
C PHE A 123 -42.81 10.85 13.22
N ALA A 124 -43.68 10.16 13.95
CA ALA A 124 -43.84 10.40 15.39
C ALA A 124 -44.27 9.14 16.14
N ARG A 125 -44.23 9.17 17.48
CA ARG A 125 -44.87 8.12 18.31
C ARG A 125 -46.38 8.23 18.36
N GLY A 126 -46.92 9.43 18.14
CA GLY A 126 -48.35 9.67 18.24
C GLY A 126 -48.73 11.14 18.01
N THR A 127 -50.03 11.42 18.19
CA THR A 127 -50.60 12.75 18.02
C THR A 127 -51.06 13.32 19.37
N SER A 128 -51.17 14.65 19.47
CA SER A 128 -51.77 15.36 20.60
C SER A 128 -52.48 16.62 20.14
N VAL A 129 -53.51 17.05 20.87
CA VAL A 129 -54.15 18.37 20.67
C VAL A 129 -53.45 19.48 21.47
N LEU A 130 -52.64 19.12 22.48
CA LEU A 130 -51.95 20.06 23.34
C LEU A 130 -50.62 20.48 22.71
N GLY A 131 -50.33 21.79 22.70
CA GLY A 131 -49.05 22.35 22.23
C GLY A 131 -47.93 22.27 23.27
N SER A 132 -46.73 22.68 22.87
CA SER A 132 -45.50 22.57 23.68
C SER A 132 -45.39 23.59 24.82
N ASN A 133 -45.95 24.80 24.67
CA ASN A 133 -45.64 25.99 25.50
C ASN A 133 -45.64 25.81 27.03
N THR A 134 -46.45 24.90 27.59
CA THR A 134 -46.50 24.64 29.04
C THR A 134 -45.85 23.32 29.46
N PHE A 135 -45.40 22.52 28.50
CA PHE A 135 -44.91 21.16 28.71
C PHE A 135 -43.43 21.05 28.38
N THR A 136 -43.01 21.47 27.19
CA THR A 136 -41.63 21.30 26.72
C THR A 136 -41.06 22.53 26.03
N ARG A 137 -39.73 22.65 26.07
CA ARG A 137 -38.94 23.60 25.28
C ARG A 137 -37.68 22.92 24.75
N ALA A 138 -37.06 23.48 23.71
CA ALA A 138 -35.76 23.01 23.25
C ALA A 138 -34.65 23.40 24.24
N SER A 139 -33.68 22.50 24.40
CA SER A 139 -32.50 22.71 25.26
C SER A 139 -31.23 22.83 24.41
N GLU A 140 -30.97 21.81 23.60
CA GLU A 140 -29.74 21.68 22.81
C GLU A 140 -30.07 21.23 21.38
N ILE A 141 -29.22 21.61 20.44
CA ILE A 141 -29.29 21.25 19.03
C ILE A 141 -27.94 20.65 18.63
N ASN A 142 -27.93 19.68 17.72
CA ASN A 142 -26.74 18.99 17.22
C ASN A 142 -25.93 18.32 18.34
N VAL A 143 -26.64 17.64 19.24
CA VAL A 143 -26.07 16.77 20.29
C VAL A 143 -26.45 15.32 20.06
N ALA A 144 -25.66 14.37 20.59
CA ALA A 144 -26.00 12.96 20.54
C ALA A 144 -27.21 12.66 21.44
N LEU A 145 -28.18 11.90 20.92
CA LEU A 145 -29.43 11.58 21.62
C LEU A 145 -29.63 10.07 21.72
N GLN A 146 -29.81 9.58 22.94
CA GLN A 146 -30.02 8.16 23.21
C GLN A 146 -31.50 7.81 22.99
N PHE A 147 -31.80 6.98 21.99
CA PHE A 147 -33.17 6.55 21.73
C PHE A 147 -33.63 5.48 22.73
N GLN A 148 -32.85 4.40 22.83
CA GLN A 148 -33.10 3.28 23.74
C GLN A 148 -31.84 2.41 23.87
N GLY A 149 -31.48 2.05 25.11
CA GLY A 149 -30.31 1.19 25.36
C GLY A 149 -29.06 1.76 24.69
N ASP A 150 -28.37 0.95 23.90
CA ASP A 150 -27.15 1.37 23.19
C ASP A 150 -27.43 1.99 21.81
N LEU A 151 -28.70 2.27 21.45
CA LEU A 151 -29.04 2.96 20.20
C LEU A 151 -29.04 4.46 20.39
N TRP A 152 -28.09 5.11 19.74
CA TRP A 152 -27.89 6.55 19.73
C TRP A 152 -28.10 7.12 18.33
N ILE A 153 -28.53 8.37 18.27
CA ILE A 153 -28.56 9.18 17.05
C ILE A 153 -27.56 10.31 17.26
N TYR A 154 -26.51 10.32 16.45
CA TYR A 154 -25.54 11.41 16.39
C TYR A 154 -25.93 12.43 15.32
N PRO A 155 -25.51 13.69 15.45
CA PRO A 155 -25.59 14.64 14.36
C PRO A 155 -24.93 14.06 13.10
N ASN A 156 -25.56 14.25 11.94
CA ASN A 156 -25.15 13.70 10.64
C ASN A 156 -25.29 12.19 10.45
N ASP A 157 -25.82 11.44 11.42
CA ASP A 157 -26.25 10.07 11.13
C ASP A 157 -27.35 10.09 10.06
N ILE A 158 -27.36 9.09 9.18
CA ILE A 158 -28.31 9.03 8.08
C ILE A 158 -29.62 8.43 8.58
N LEU A 159 -30.66 9.25 8.62
CA LEU A 159 -32.02 8.80 8.90
C LEU A 159 -32.68 8.39 7.60
N VAL A 160 -33.20 7.17 7.59
CA VAL A 160 -33.95 6.60 6.46
C VAL A 160 -35.32 6.22 6.97
N GLY A 161 -36.37 6.77 6.36
CA GLY A 161 -37.75 6.56 6.80
C GLY A 161 -38.68 6.27 5.63
N ASP A 162 -39.58 5.32 5.80
CA ASP A 162 -40.69 5.04 4.89
C ASP A 162 -41.96 4.62 5.68
N GLU A 163 -43.01 4.17 5.01
CA GLU A 163 -44.25 3.76 5.66
C GLU A 163 -44.11 2.67 6.75
N ASN A 164 -43.03 1.89 6.72
CA ASN A 164 -42.75 0.82 7.67
C ASN A 164 -41.99 1.30 8.93
N GLY A 165 -41.47 2.53 8.94
CA GLY A 165 -40.81 3.10 10.11
C GLY A 165 -39.59 3.96 9.78
N VAL A 166 -38.65 4.05 10.72
CA VAL A 166 -37.40 4.82 10.59
C VAL A 166 -36.22 4.00 11.10
N VAL A 167 -35.10 4.07 10.38
CA VAL A 167 -33.83 3.44 10.73
C VAL A 167 -32.73 4.51 10.70
N VAL A 168 -31.80 4.44 11.65
CA VAL A 168 -30.60 5.28 11.68
C VAL A 168 -29.38 4.48 11.20
N VAL A 169 -28.59 5.08 10.31
CA VAL A 169 -27.39 4.48 9.73
C VAL A 169 -26.17 5.37 10.00
N PRO A 170 -25.14 4.89 10.72
CA PRO A 170 -23.89 5.62 10.85
C PRO A 170 -23.22 5.85 9.48
N PRO A 171 -22.70 7.05 9.18
CA PRO A 171 -22.09 7.35 7.88
C PRO A 171 -20.94 6.39 7.50
N SER A 172 -20.16 5.95 8.48
CA SER A 172 -19.05 5.01 8.30
C SER A 172 -19.47 3.61 7.84
N LEU A 173 -20.74 3.25 7.97
CA LEU A 173 -21.28 1.95 7.58
C LEU A 173 -22.08 2.00 6.27
N MET A 174 -22.27 3.18 5.69
CA MET A 174 -23.14 3.37 4.53
C MET A 174 -22.79 2.48 3.35
N GLU A 175 -21.50 2.40 2.97
CA GLU A 175 -21.06 1.56 1.84
C GLU A 175 -21.34 0.07 2.09
N GLN A 176 -21.03 -0.42 3.29
CA GLN A 176 -21.26 -1.82 3.68
C GLN A 176 -22.76 -2.16 3.70
N VAL A 177 -23.59 -1.24 4.21
CA VAL A 177 -25.05 -1.41 4.21
C VAL A 177 -25.58 -1.48 2.79
N VAL A 178 -25.19 -0.56 1.91
CA VAL A 178 -25.60 -0.56 0.50
C VAL A 178 -25.21 -1.87 -0.18
N GLU A 179 -23.97 -2.35 0.02
CA GLU A 179 -23.50 -3.61 -0.54
C GLU A 179 -24.36 -4.79 -0.05
N ILE A 180 -24.56 -4.93 1.27
CA ILE A 180 -25.38 -6.01 1.85
C ILE A 180 -26.84 -5.95 1.35
N CYS A 181 -27.41 -4.76 1.18
CA CYS A 181 -28.79 -4.61 0.73
C CYS A 181 -28.93 -4.94 -0.76
N GLN A 182 -28.04 -4.45 -1.62
CA GLN A 182 -27.99 -4.84 -3.03
C GLN A 182 -27.83 -6.35 -3.16
N GLU A 183 -27.00 -6.94 -2.30
CA GLU A 183 -26.87 -8.38 -2.23
C GLU A 183 -28.20 -9.07 -1.93
N ARG A 184 -28.87 -8.68 -0.84
CA ARG A 184 -30.14 -9.29 -0.42
C ARG A 184 -31.22 -9.10 -1.48
N SER A 185 -31.34 -7.92 -2.08
CA SER A 185 -32.35 -7.63 -3.10
C SER A 185 -32.24 -8.55 -4.32
N GLU A 186 -31.02 -8.87 -4.77
CA GLU A 186 -30.83 -9.80 -5.89
C GLU A 186 -31.28 -11.23 -5.53
N ILE A 187 -30.95 -11.68 -4.31
CA ILE A 187 -31.34 -13.01 -3.82
C ILE A 187 -32.85 -13.09 -3.63
N ASP A 188 -33.47 -12.06 -3.05
CA ASP A 188 -34.90 -11.99 -2.83
C ASP A 188 -35.64 -11.98 -4.17
N GLY A 189 -35.16 -11.21 -5.16
CA GLY A 189 -35.73 -11.21 -6.51
C GLY A 189 -35.71 -12.60 -7.17
N LYS A 190 -34.57 -13.30 -7.11
CA LYS A 190 -34.45 -14.69 -7.61
C LYS A 190 -35.31 -15.67 -6.82
N THR A 191 -35.40 -15.47 -5.51
CA THR A 191 -36.23 -16.30 -4.62
C THR A 191 -37.71 -16.09 -4.96
N PHE A 192 -38.18 -14.85 -5.11
CA PHE A 192 -39.55 -14.54 -5.53
C PHE A 192 -39.88 -15.15 -6.90
N ALA A 193 -38.98 -15.05 -7.88
CA ALA A 193 -39.18 -15.66 -9.19
C ALA A 193 -39.34 -17.19 -9.09
N ALA A 194 -38.47 -17.86 -8.32
CA ALA A 194 -38.53 -19.30 -8.11
C ALA A 194 -39.78 -19.74 -7.34
N LEU A 195 -40.18 -18.98 -6.30
CA LEU A 195 -41.42 -19.23 -5.56
C LEU A 195 -42.66 -19.06 -6.44
N ARG A 196 -42.69 -18.04 -7.30
CA ARG A 196 -43.76 -17.83 -8.30
C ARG A 196 -43.80 -18.94 -9.34
N ALA A 197 -42.67 -19.57 -9.62
CA ALA A 197 -42.57 -20.76 -10.47
C ALA A 197 -42.93 -22.08 -9.74
N GLY A 198 -43.34 -22.01 -8.48
CA GLY A 198 -43.81 -23.16 -7.70
C GLY A 198 -42.72 -23.92 -6.94
N GLU A 199 -41.49 -23.39 -6.86
CA GLU A 199 -40.43 -24.02 -6.06
C GLU A 199 -40.69 -23.89 -4.54
N PRO A 200 -40.23 -24.87 -3.74
CA PRO A 200 -40.35 -24.82 -2.27
C PRO A 200 -39.34 -23.84 -1.63
N MET A 201 -39.83 -23.01 -0.71
CA MET A 201 -39.07 -21.94 -0.04
C MET A 201 -37.71 -22.37 0.53
N GLY A 202 -37.68 -23.38 1.40
CA GLY A 202 -36.46 -23.79 2.12
C GLY A 202 -35.30 -24.22 1.19
N PRO A 203 -35.54 -25.17 0.27
CA PRO A 203 -34.55 -25.57 -0.73
C PRO A 203 -34.07 -24.43 -1.63
N THR A 204 -34.99 -23.57 -2.10
CA THR A 204 -34.65 -22.43 -2.98
C THR A 204 -33.74 -21.43 -2.27
N ILE A 205 -34.07 -21.02 -1.04
CA ILE A 205 -33.23 -20.12 -0.23
C ILE A 205 -31.85 -20.74 -0.01
N LYS A 206 -31.78 -22.03 0.36
CA LYS A 206 -30.51 -22.72 0.61
C LYS A 206 -29.63 -22.78 -0.64
N ARG A 207 -30.21 -23.05 -1.81
CA ARG A 207 -29.51 -23.11 -3.09
C ARG A 207 -28.97 -21.73 -3.50
N LEU A 208 -29.82 -20.71 -3.49
CA LEU A 208 -29.46 -19.35 -3.93
C LEU A 208 -28.44 -18.69 -2.99
N ARG A 209 -28.57 -18.88 -1.66
CA ARG A 209 -27.58 -18.37 -0.69
C ARG A 209 -26.25 -19.12 -0.75
N LYS A 210 -26.26 -20.44 -1.02
CA LYS A 210 -25.02 -21.23 -1.14
C LYS A 210 -24.24 -20.88 -2.41
N TYR A 211 -24.89 -20.69 -3.55
CA TYR A 211 -24.24 -20.36 -4.82
C TYR A 211 -23.41 -19.07 -4.72
N ARG A 212 -23.97 -18.01 -4.13
CA ARG A 212 -23.27 -16.72 -4.02
C ARG A 212 -22.12 -16.69 -3.02
N ARG A 213 -22.10 -17.60 -2.03
CA ARG A 213 -20.94 -17.72 -1.12
C ARG A 213 -19.64 -18.06 -1.87
N TYR A 214 -19.73 -18.60 -3.08
CA TYR A 214 -18.59 -18.95 -3.93
C TYR A 214 -18.42 -18.03 -5.15
N VAL A 215 -19.29 -17.03 -5.32
CA VAL A 215 -19.32 -16.17 -6.51
C VAL A 215 -19.43 -14.71 -6.07
N SER A 216 -18.31 -14.00 -6.09
CA SER A 216 -18.20 -12.56 -5.83
C SER A 216 -17.50 -11.87 -7.00
N LYS A 217 -17.68 -10.54 -7.12
CA LYS A 217 -16.91 -9.73 -8.06
C LYS A 217 -15.46 -9.67 -7.57
N GLN A 218 -14.51 -9.61 -8.51
CA GLN A 218 -13.12 -9.31 -8.18
C GLN A 218 -12.97 -7.87 -7.69
N HIS A 219 -12.05 -7.66 -6.76
CA HIS A 219 -11.57 -6.33 -6.38
C HIS A 219 -10.63 -5.79 -7.45
N SER A 220 -10.47 -4.47 -7.52
CA SER A 220 -9.57 -3.85 -8.50
C SER A 220 -8.96 -2.54 -8.01
N LEU A 221 -7.69 -2.30 -8.35
CA LEU A 221 -6.97 -1.05 -8.10
C LEU A 221 -6.08 -0.65 -9.27
N PRO A 222 -5.91 0.67 -9.55
CA PRO A 222 -4.96 1.14 -10.54
C PRO A 222 -3.52 0.84 -10.13
N ALA A 223 -2.75 0.27 -11.06
CA ALA A 223 -1.35 -0.05 -10.88
C ALA A 223 -0.66 -0.28 -12.23
N ALA A 224 0.67 -0.36 -12.19
CA ALA A 224 1.48 -0.69 -13.35
C ALA A 224 2.31 -1.93 -13.10
N TYR A 225 2.69 -2.62 -14.18
CA TYR A 225 3.60 -3.76 -14.15
C TYR A 225 4.87 -3.39 -14.90
N TYR A 226 6.00 -3.37 -14.20
CA TYR A 226 7.28 -2.94 -14.76
C TYR A 226 8.28 -4.08 -14.72
N ARG A 227 9.17 -4.08 -15.71
CA ARG A 227 10.50 -4.66 -15.57
C ARG A 227 11.43 -3.60 -15.02
N GLY A 228 12.11 -3.88 -13.90
CA GLY A 228 13.24 -3.12 -13.39
C GLY A 228 14.46 -4.02 -13.33
N GLY A 229 15.51 -3.70 -14.09
CA GLY A 229 16.67 -4.58 -14.26
C GLY A 229 16.24 -5.98 -14.72
N THR A 230 16.70 -7.01 -14.01
CA THR A 230 16.37 -8.42 -14.24
C THR A 230 15.18 -8.92 -13.39
N SER A 231 14.31 -8.03 -12.93
CA SER A 231 13.15 -8.36 -12.11
C SER A 231 11.88 -7.71 -12.66
N ARG A 232 10.71 -8.24 -12.26
CA ARG A 232 9.42 -7.63 -12.55
C ARG A 232 8.63 -7.48 -11.26
N ALA A 233 7.87 -6.40 -11.17
CA ALA A 233 7.00 -6.13 -10.04
C ALA A 233 5.74 -5.40 -10.48
N VAL A 234 4.68 -5.60 -9.70
CA VAL A 234 3.55 -4.68 -9.69
C VAL A 234 3.95 -3.44 -8.89
N ILE A 235 3.72 -2.26 -9.44
CA ILE A 235 3.98 -0.96 -8.79
C ILE A 235 2.63 -0.26 -8.56
N PHE A 236 2.33 0.04 -7.30
CA PHE A 236 1.16 0.82 -6.89
C PHE A 236 1.56 2.26 -6.56
N ASN A 237 0.72 3.21 -6.98
CA ASN A 237 0.72 4.54 -6.37
C ASN A 237 0.10 4.44 -4.97
N LYS A 238 0.79 4.91 -3.94
CA LYS A 238 0.34 4.90 -2.54
C LYS A 238 -1.03 5.56 -2.37
N ALA A 239 -1.33 6.61 -3.15
CA ALA A 239 -2.62 7.31 -3.11
C ALA A 239 -3.82 6.44 -3.53
N HIS A 240 -3.58 5.36 -4.28
CA HIS A 240 -4.62 4.42 -4.70
C HIS A 240 -4.79 3.25 -3.74
N LEU A 241 -3.87 3.07 -2.78
CA LEU A 241 -3.95 1.96 -1.83
C LEU A 241 -4.81 2.33 -0.61
N PRO A 242 -5.54 1.36 -0.03
CA PRO A 242 -6.22 1.55 1.25
C PRO A 242 -5.21 1.70 2.41
N PRO A 243 -5.67 1.93 3.65
CA PRO A 243 -4.77 1.97 4.81
C PRO A 243 -3.88 0.72 4.93
N ARG A 244 -2.64 0.93 5.40
CA ARG A 244 -1.57 -0.08 5.49
C ARG A 244 -1.98 -1.46 6.00
N PRO A 245 -2.87 -1.63 7.00
CA PRO A 245 -3.29 -2.95 7.49
C PRO A 245 -3.94 -3.86 6.44
N GLN A 246 -4.44 -3.30 5.33
CA GLN A 246 -5.11 -4.08 4.27
C GLN A 246 -4.15 -4.51 3.14
N TRP A 247 -2.93 -3.99 3.10
CA TRP A 247 -2.02 -4.18 1.96
C TRP A 247 -1.63 -5.63 1.75
N ASP A 248 -1.34 -6.37 2.82
CA ASP A 248 -0.76 -7.71 2.72
C ASP A 248 -1.73 -8.69 2.03
N ASP A 249 -3.04 -8.58 2.29
CA ASP A 249 -4.08 -9.38 1.63
C ASP A 249 -4.21 -9.02 0.15
N ILE A 250 -4.17 -7.73 -0.16
CA ILE A 250 -4.23 -7.22 -1.53
C ILE A 250 -3.02 -7.71 -2.32
N PHE A 251 -1.81 -7.52 -1.79
CA PHE A 251 -0.57 -7.89 -2.48
C PHE A 251 -0.49 -9.40 -2.69
N ARG A 252 -0.91 -10.20 -1.72
CA ARG A 252 -1.01 -11.66 -1.86
C ARG A 252 -2.00 -12.06 -2.95
N GLY A 253 -3.20 -11.49 -2.95
CA GLY A 253 -4.21 -11.74 -3.97
C GLY A 253 -3.76 -11.32 -5.38
N VAL A 254 -3.08 -10.18 -5.50
CA VAL A 254 -2.56 -9.65 -6.76
C VAL A 254 -1.44 -10.54 -7.33
N ILE A 255 -0.54 -11.01 -6.46
CA ILE A 255 0.61 -11.83 -6.87
C ILE A 255 0.21 -13.30 -7.04
N GLY A 256 -0.85 -13.76 -6.39
CA GLY A 256 -1.29 -15.16 -6.43
C GLY A 256 -0.58 -16.02 -5.38
N SER A 257 -0.35 -15.47 -4.18
CA SER A 257 0.27 -16.16 -3.04
C SER A 257 -0.72 -16.34 -1.89
N PRO A 258 -0.64 -17.43 -1.09
CA PRO A 258 0.25 -18.57 -1.27
C PRO A 258 -0.19 -19.47 -2.43
N ASP A 259 0.77 -19.93 -3.25
CA ASP A 259 0.54 -20.96 -4.25
C ASP A 259 1.29 -22.25 -3.89
N PRO A 260 0.62 -23.33 -3.46
CA PRO A 260 1.28 -24.60 -3.12
C PRO A 260 2.00 -25.23 -4.33
N TYR A 261 1.59 -24.90 -5.56
CA TYR A 261 2.21 -25.41 -6.78
C TYR A 261 3.45 -24.60 -7.20
N GLY A 262 3.68 -23.42 -6.60
CA GLY A 262 4.87 -22.62 -6.84
C GLY A 262 4.93 -21.92 -8.19
N ARG A 263 3.79 -21.71 -8.86
CA ARG A 263 3.70 -21.15 -10.22
C ARG A 263 3.09 -19.75 -10.28
N GLN A 264 2.25 -19.39 -9.30
CA GLN A 264 1.50 -18.13 -9.19
C GLN A 264 0.60 -17.85 -10.40
N LEU A 265 -0.03 -18.89 -10.97
CA LEU A 265 -0.87 -18.77 -12.17
C LEU A 265 -2.16 -17.95 -11.97
N ASP A 266 -2.60 -17.80 -10.73
CA ASP A 266 -3.83 -17.09 -10.35
C ASP A 266 -3.52 -15.67 -9.84
N GLY A 267 -2.45 -15.08 -10.36
CA GLY A 267 -1.99 -13.72 -10.08
C GLY A 267 -0.93 -13.27 -11.09
N LEU A 268 -0.27 -12.15 -10.79
CA LEU A 268 0.80 -11.58 -11.63
C LEU A 268 2.21 -12.03 -11.23
N GLY A 269 2.31 -12.87 -10.20
CA GLY A 269 3.56 -13.52 -9.81
C GLY A 269 4.06 -14.50 -10.87
N GLY A 270 5.35 -14.78 -10.85
CA GLY A 270 5.99 -15.70 -11.81
C GLY A 270 6.53 -17.00 -11.22
N GLY A 271 6.17 -17.35 -9.98
CA GLY A 271 6.61 -18.57 -9.31
C GLY A 271 8.05 -18.55 -8.80
N ILE A 272 8.78 -17.45 -9.02
CA ILE A 272 10.16 -17.25 -8.56
C ILE A 272 10.32 -15.86 -7.92
N SER A 273 11.28 -15.71 -7.03
CA SER A 273 11.44 -14.49 -6.21
C SER A 273 11.70 -13.22 -7.04
N SER A 274 12.34 -13.31 -8.21
CA SER A 274 12.55 -12.18 -9.13
C SER A 274 11.27 -11.66 -9.78
N LEU A 275 10.18 -12.45 -9.72
CA LEU A 275 8.88 -12.20 -10.33
C LEU A 275 7.72 -12.14 -9.31
N SER A 276 8.01 -12.29 -8.01
CA SER A 276 7.03 -12.27 -6.90
C SER A 276 7.27 -11.02 -6.04
N LYS A 277 6.97 -9.85 -6.60
CA LYS A 277 7.38 -8.55 -6.07
C LYS A 277 6.28 -7.51 -6.21
N VAL A 278 6.14 -6.68 -5.18
CA VAL A 278 5.34 -5.46 -5.22
C VAL A 278 6.23 -4.27 -4.84
N CYS A 279 5.98 -3.12 -5.46
CA CYS A 279 6.55 -1.84 -5.12
C CYS A 279 5.42 -0.86 -4.81
N VAL A 280 5.60 -0.01 -3.81
CA VAL A 280 4.69 1.10 -3.53
C VAL A 280 5.48 2.40 -3.66
N VAL A 281 4.95 3.33 -4.43
CA VAL A 281 5.57 4.63 -4.69
C VAL A 281 4.56 5.74 -4.40
N GLY A 282 5.00 6.82 -3.77
CA GLY A 282 4.15 7.98 -3.52
C GLY A 282 4.98 9.23 -3.21
N GLU A 283 4.28 10.30 -2.84
CA GLU A 283 4.92 11.53 -2.37
C GLU A 283 5.94 11.24 -1.27
N SER A 284 7.09 11.93 -1.32
CA SER A 284 8.13 11.69 -0.34
C SER A 284 7.78 12.23 1.03
N THR A 285 8.21 11.50 2.07
CA THR A 285 8.21 11.97 3.46
C THR A 285 9.57 12.52 3.90
N HIS A 286 10.57 12.53 3.01
CA HIS A 286 11.94 12.93 3.30
C HIS A 286 12.30 14.22 2.55
N PRO A 287 12.90 15.24 3.20
CA PRO A 287 13.15 16.55 2.59
C PRO A 287 14.09 16.51 1.38
N ASP A 288 15.00 15.54 1.35
CA ASP A 288 16.00 15.39 0.27
C ASP A 288 15.57 14.43 -0.86
N ALA A 289 14.31 13.96 -0.88
CA ALA A 289 13.81 13.06 -1.90
C ALA A 289 12.54 13.57 -2.58
N ASP A 290 12.34 13.13 -3.83
CA ASP A 290 11.18 13.50 -4.65
C ASP A 290 10.03 12.49 -4.45
N VAL A 291 10.35 11.21 -4.28
CA VAL A 291 9.38 10.13 -4.01
C VAL A 291 9.84 9.18 -2.92
N ASP A 292 8.87 8.63 -2.20
CA ASP A 292 9.08 7.48 -1.31
C ASP A 292 8.86 6.17 -2.08
N TYR A 293 9.72 5.19 -1.81
CA TYR A 293 9.68 3.86 -2.39
C TYR A 293 9.72 2.79 -1.30
N THR A 294 8.70 1.94 -1.27
CA THR A 294 8.67 0.71 -0.46
C THR A 294 8.73 -0.52 -1.35
N PHE A 295 9.73 -1.36 -1.16
CA PHE A 295 9.83 -2.69 -1.71
C PHE A 295 9.09 -3.71 -0.83
N VAL A 296 8.41 -4.66 -1.48
CA VAL A 296 7.73 -5.77 -0.83
C VAL A 296 8.06 -7.08 -1.55
N SER A 297 8.60 -8.05 -0.82
CA SER A 297 8.85 -9.40 -1.32
C SER A 297 7.78 -10.36 -0.80
N LEU A 298 7.19 -11.16 -1.69
CA LEU A 298 6.15 -12.12 -1.30
C LEU A 298 6.65 -13.55 -1.46
N SER A 299 6.42 -14.37 -0.43
CA SER A 299 6.66 -15.81 -0.50
C SER A 299 5.77 -16.43 -1.59
N VAL A 300 6.34 -17.32 -2.40
CA VAL A 300 5.60 -17.99 -3.47
C VAL A 300 4.63 -19.02 -2.88
N LYS A 301 5.12 -19.86 -1.94
CA LYS A 301 4.33 -20.96 -1.34
C LYS A 301 3.74 -20.61 0.02
N GLY A 302 4.31 -19.63 0.69
CA GLY A 302 3.87 -19.18 2.02
C GLY A 302 3.05 -17.90 1.96
N THR A 303 2.59 -17.48 3.13
CA THR A 303 1.81 -16.25 3.32
C THR A 303 2.66 -15.04 3.67
N ASP A 304 3.98 -15.22 3.80
CA ASP A 304 4.88 -14.19 4.30
C ASP A 304 5.02 -13.03 3.31
N VAL A 305 4.89 -11.82 3.84
CA VAL A 305 5.08 -10.56 3.14
C VAL A 305 6.23 -9.82 3.83
N ASP A 306 7.35 -9.68 3.13
CA ASP A 306 8.58 -9.12 3.69
C ASP A 306 8.81 -7.67 3.23
N TYR A 307 8.99 -6.79 4.23
CA TYR A 307 9.29 -5.36 4.10
C TYR A 307 10.68 -5.00 4.65
N SER A 308 11.45 -5.97 5.13
CA SER A 308 12.75 -5.72 5.79
C SER A 308 13.90 -5.49 4.82
N SER A 309 13.70 -5.81 3.54
CA SER A 309 14.72 -5.77 2.51
C SER A 309 14.38 -4.79 1.39
N ASN A 310 15.35 -4.54 0.52
CA ASN A 310 15.21 -3.75 -0.70
C ASN A 310 15.50 -4.63 -1.92
N CYS A 311 14.99 -4.26 -3.09
CA CYS A 311 15.35 -4.86 -4.37
C CYS A 311 16.07 -3.85 -5.27
N GLY A 312 17.40 -3.91 -5.32
CA GLY A 312 18.20 -2.99 -6.14
C GLY A 312 17.86 -3.02 -7.64
N ASN A 313 17.32 -4.12 -8.15
CA ASN A 313 16.81 -4.17 -9.53
C ASN A 313 15.57 -3.30 -9.73
N MET A 314 14.61 -3.36 -8.81
CA MET A 314 13.35 -2.63 -8.96
C MET A 314 13.50 -1.12 -8.78
N ILE A 315 14.53 -0.65 -8.08
CA ILE A 315 14.85 0.80 -7.99
C ILE A 315 14.93 1.45 -9.38
N SER A 316 15.46 0.72 -10.38
CA SER A 316 15.57 1.22 -11.76
C SER A 316 14.24 1.57 -12.41
N ALA A 317 13.12 1.00 -11.94
CA ALA A 317 11.79 1.31 -12.46
C ALA A 317 11.10 2.45 -11.70
N ILE A 318 11.59 2.86 -10.53
CA ILE A 318 10.89 3.81 -9.65
C ILE A 318 10.95 5.23 -10.20
N GLY A 319 12.13 5.68 -10.64
CA GLY A 319 12.28 6.97 -11.32
C GLY A 319 11.37 7.08 -12.56
N PRO A 320 11.46 6.13 -13.51
CA PRO A 320 10.54 6.07 -14.65
C PRO A 320 9.07 6.08 -14.27
N PHE A 321 8.65 5.24 -13.31
CA PHE A 321 7.28 5.21 -12.82
C PHE A 321 6.83 6.56 -12.24
N ALA A 322 7.70 7.26 -11.51
CA ALA A 322 7.37 8.55 -10.93
C ALA A 322 7.09 9.64 -11.99
N ILE A 323 7.88 9.65 -13.08
CA ILE A 323 7.64 10.53 -14.24
C ILE A 323 6.36 10.10 -14.96
N ASP A 324 6.24 8.82 -15.32
CA ASP A 324 5.12 8.28 -16.10
C ASP A 324 3.75 8.43 -15.37
N GLN A 325 3.75 8.48 -14.04
CA GLN A 325 2.55 8.71 -13.21
C GLN A 325 2.34 10.17 -12.81
N ASN A 326 3.16 11.10 -13.31
CA ASN A 326 3.12 12.52 -12.94
C ASN A 326 3.26 12.77 -11.42
N LEU A 327 3.99 11.90 -10.71
CA LEU A 327 4.36 12.14 -9.30
C LEU A 327 5.44 13.23 -9.20
N VAL A 328 6.31 13.30 -10.21
CA VAL A 328 7.39 14.27 -10.32
C VAL A 328 7.44 14.75 -11.77
N PRO A 329 7.51 16.06 -12.06
CA PRO A 329 7.73 16.53 -13.41
C PRO A 329 9.19 16.27 -13.84
N PRO A 330 9.47 16.01 -15.13
CA PRO A 330 10.84 15.87 -15.59
C PRO A 330 11.58 17.21 -15.50
N ASN A 331 12.84 17.18 -15.03
CA ASN A 331 13.63 18.39 -14.81
C ASN A 331 14.09 19.05 -16.13
N ASN A 332 14.23 18.26 -17.20
CA ASN A 332 14.56 18.71 -18.56
C ASN A 332 13.67 18.01 -19.60
N SER A 333 13.67 18.48 -20.85
CA SER A 333 12.90 17.84 -21.93
C SER A 333 13.41 16.44 -22.29
N ASP A 334 14.73 16.23 -22.20
CA ASP A 334 15.39 15.04 -22.75
C ASP A 334 15.90 14.09 -21.64
N SER A 335 15.84 14.52 -20.37
CA SER A 335 16.31 13.75 -19.23
C SER A 335 15.58 14.11 -17.93
N ALA A 336 15.50 13.14 -17.03
CA ALA A 336 15.00 13.33 -15.67
C ALA A 336 16.02 12.85 -14.64
N VAL A 337 15.98 13.49 -13.47
CA VAL A 337 16.71 13.11 -12.27
C VAL A 337 15.70 13.00 -11.15
N VAL A 338 15.51 11.80 -10.61
CA VAL A 338 14.54 11.53 -9.54
C VAL A 338 15.28 11.00 -8.31
N ARG A 339 15.15 11.69 -7.17
CA ARG A 339 15.68 11.27 -5.88
C ARG A 339 14.66 10.40 -5.17
N ILE A 340 15.05 9.16 -4.90
CA ILE A 340 14.18 8.12 -4.37
C ILE A 340 14.59 7.83 -2.95
N HIS A 341 13.70 8.10 -1.99
CA HIS A 341 13.88 7.66 -0.61
C HIS A 341 13.33 6.25 -0.45
N ASN A 342 14.21 5.30 -0.17
CA ASN A 342 13.83 3.92 0.08
C ASN A 342 13.37 3.77 1.54
N THR A 343 12.08 3.54 1.77
CA THR A 343 11.51 3.44 3.11
C THR A 343 11.90 2.17 3.85
N ASN A 344 12.38 1.13 3.14
CA ASN A 344 12.86 -0.10 3.78
C ASN A 344 14.24 0.11 4.43
N THR A 345 15.09 0.95 3.83
CA THR A 345 16.50 1.12 4.25
C THR A 345 16.84 2.52 4.75
N GLY A 346 15.95 3.50 4.55
CA GLY A 346 16.18 4.92 4.83
C GLY A 346 17.20 5.58 3.89
N LYS A 347 17.64 4.90 2.82
CA LYS A 347 18.68 5.41 1.90
C LYS A 347 18.06 6.19 0.75
N ILE A 348 18.78 7.20 0.28
CA ILE A 348 18.43 7.98 -0.90
C ILE A 348 19.24 7.47 -2.09
N ILE A 349 18.53 7.22 -3.20
CA ILE A 349 19.12 6.82 -4.47
C ILE A 349 18.67 7.82 -5.53
N THR A 350 19.61 8.33 -6.33
CA THR A 350 19.28 9.22 -7.45
C THR A 350 19.20 8.42 -8.73
N ALA A 351 18.09 8.51 -9.45
CA ALA A 351 17.88 7.86 -10.74
C ALA A 351 17.94 8.89 -11.86
N THR A 352 18.89 8.74 -12.78
CA THR A 352 19.06 9.59 -13.96
C THR A 352 18.79 8.78 -15.21
N PHE A 353 17.87 9.25 -16.06
CA PHE A 353 17.44 8.53 -17.27
C PHE A 353 16.89 9.48 -18.34
N PRO A 354 16.93 9.07 -19.63
CA PRO A 354 16.36 9.86 -20.71
C PRO A 354 14.83 9.93 -20.67
N VAL A 355 14.29 11.07 -21.10
CA VAL A 355 12.85 11.34 -21.24
C VAL A 355 12.56 11.72 -22.69
N VAL A 356 11.41 11.31 -23.21
CA VAL A 356 10.91 11.70 -24.54
C VAL A 356 9.44 12.04 -24.41
N ASP A 357 9.04 13.23 -24.86
CA ASP A 357 7.66 13.73 -24.81
C ASP A 357 7.02 13.64 -23.41
N GLY A 358 7.82 13.83 -22.36
CA GLY A 358 7.37 13.79 -20.96
C GLY A 358 7.27 12.39 -20.34
N GLU A 359 7.59 11.32 -21.09
CA GLU A 359 7.63 9.94 -20.57
C GLU A 359 9.07 9.43 -20.45
N ALA A 360 9.30 8.50 -19.53
CA ALA A 360 10.59 7.84 -19.40
C ALA A 360 10.88 6.98 -20.66
N SER A 361 12.02 7.24 -21.31
CA SER A 361 12.39 6.46 -22.49
C SER A 361 12.77 5.03 -22.11
N SER A 362 12.15 4.05 -22.76
CA SER A 362 12.51 2.64 -22.62
C SER A 362 13.41 2.12 -23.75
N CYS A 363 13.57 2.89 -24.82
CA CYS A 363 14.36 2.54 -26.00
C CYS A 363 15.77 3.13 -25.93
N GLY A 364 16.76 2.33 -26.28
CA GLY A 364 18.18 2.70 -26.28
C GLY A 364 19.03 1.54 -26.78
N ASP A 365 20.34 1.70 -26.73
CA ASP A 365 21.35 0.74 -27.20
C ASP A 365 22.07 0.00 -26.06
N PHE A 366 21.71 0.31 -24.79
CA PHE A 366 22.34 -0.30 -23.64
C PHE A 366 21.80 -1.72 -23.38
N THR A 367 22.71 -2.65 -23.08
CA THR A 367 22.39 -4.05 -22.75
C THR A 367 22.70 -4.35 -21.29
N ILE A 368 21.88 -5.22 -20.68
CA ILE A 368 22.20 -5.82 -19.38
C ILE A 368 22.01 -7.33 -19.46
N ASP A 369 22.89 -8.07 -18.81
CA ASP A 369 22.82 -9.53 -18.82
C ASP A 369 21.55 -10.03 -18.12
N GLY A 370 20.94 -11.05 -18.71
CA GLY A 370 19.66 -11.61 -18.27
C GLY A 370 18.42 -10.90 -18.83
N VAL A 371 18.57 -9.86 -19.67
CA VAL A 371 17.46 -9.23 -20.41
C VAL A 371 17.75 -9.28 -21.91
N ALA A 372 16.79 -9.74 -22.71
CA ALA A 372 16.93 -9.79 -24.15
C ALA A 372 16.79 -8.40 -24.79
N GLY A 373 17.65 -8.10 -25.77
CA GLY A 373 17.65 -6.85 -26.52
C GLY A 373 18.34 -5.70 -25.81
N THR A 374 18.10 -4.49 -26.32
CA THR A 374 18.64 -3.23 -25.78
C THR A 374 17.54 -2.38 -25.19
N ALA A 375 17.89 -1.47 -24.29
CA ALA A 375 16.97 -0.51 -23.69
C ALA A 375 17.71 0.78 -23.30
N SER A 376 16.95 1.79 -22.87
CA SER A 376 17.53 3.04 -22.38
C SER A 376 18.32 2.83 -21.09
N LEU A 377 19.46 3.51 -20.99
CA LEU A 377 20.33 3.50 -19.82
C LEU A 377 19.67 4.25 -18.65
N ILE A 378 19.63 3.61 -17.49
CA ILE A 378 19.23 4.22 -16.23
C ILE A 378 20.42 4.17 -15.28
N GLN A 379 20.93 5.32 -14.92
CA GLN A 379 21.99 5.47 -13.93
C GLN A 379 21.35 5.56 -12.54
N LEU A 380 21.80 4.72 -11.61
CA LEU A 380 21.37 4.73 -10.21
C LEU A 380 22.56 5.05 -9.31
N ASP A 381 22.55 6.24 -8.72
CA ASP A 381 23.58 6.72 -7.81
C ASP A 381 23.12 6.55 -6.36
N PHE A 382 23.81 5.67 -5.63
CA PHE A 382 23.65 5.51 -4.20
C PHE A 382 24.48 6.61 -3.53
N VAL A 383 23.79 7.61 -2.97
CA VAL A 383 24.41 8.82 -2.42
C VAL A 383 25.02 8.52 -1.06
N ASN A 384 26.27 8.97 -0.83
CA ASN A 384 27.06 8.76 0.38
C ASN A 384 26.99 7.31 0.91
N PRO A 385 27.35 6.30 0.10
CA PRO A 385 27.09 4.90 0.42
C PRO A 385 28.12 4.31 1.39
N ALA A 386 29.18 5.05 1.74
CA ALA A 386 30.23 4.62 2.65
C ALA A 386 29.75 4.43 4.09
N GLY A 387 30.34 3.45 4.80
CA GLY A 387 30.13 3.23 6.23
C GLY A 387 28.71 2.77 6.57
N SER A 388 28.09 1.98 5.70
CA SER A 388 26.68 1.58 5.85
C SER A 388 26.36 0.86 7.17
N VAL A 389 27.35 0.17 7.75
CA VAL A 389 27.23 -0.55 9.03
C VAL A 389 28.27 -0.05 10.04
N THR A 390 29.50 0.17 9.58
CA THR A 390 30.67 0.45 10.42
C THR A 390 30.96 1.94 10.57
N GLY A 391 30.25 2.80 9.83
CA GLY A 391 30.44 4.25 9.82
C GLY A 391 31.67 4.75 9.05
N LYS A 392 32.48 3.87 8.45
CA LYS A 392 33.67 4.25 7.66
C LYS A 392 33.74 3.45 6.36
N MET A 393 34.29 4.06 5.30
CA MET A 393 34.53 3.36 4.04
C MET A 393 35.54 2.21 4.19
N LEU A 394 36.66 2.46 4.88
CA LEU A 394 37.69 1.47 5.21
C LEU A 394 37.67 1.25 6.73
N PRO A 395 36.91 0.25 7.24
CA PRO A 395 36.64 0.14 8.67
C PRO A 395 37.89 -0.17 9.50
N THR A 396 38.86 -0.87 8.90
CA THR A 396 40.14 -1.22 9.52
C THR A 396 41.17 -0.09 9.47
N GLY A 397 40.91 0.96 8.67
CA GLY A 397 41.85 2.04 8.40
C GLY A 397 42.90 1.74 7.34
N ASN A 398 42.96 0.51 6.81
CA ASN A 398 43.96 0.09 5.83
C ASN A 398 43.32 -0.23 4.48
N ALA A 399 44.05 -0.03 3.37
CA ALA A 399 43.65 -0.51 2.05
C ALA A 399 43.78 -2.04 1.91
N ILE A 400 44.80 -2.61 2.59
CA ILE A 400 45.04 -4.04 2.73
C ILE A 400 45.26 -4.37 4.20
N ASP A 401 44.60 -5.41 4.66
CA ASP A 401 44.90 -6.18 5.87
C ASP A 401 45.39 -7.59 5.49
N GLU A 402 45.86 -8.35 6.47
CA GLU A 402 46.24 -9.75 6.28
C GLU A 402 45.46 -10.64 7.27
N PHE A 403 44.87 -11.71 6.75
CA PHE A 403 44.18 -12.74 7.52
C PHE A 403 44.55 -14.11 6.96
N ASP A 404 44.90 -15.06 7.82
CA ASP A 404 45.41 -16.38 7.41
C ASP A 404 46.56 -16.31 6.37
N GLY A 405 47.39 -15.26 6.43
CA GLY A 405 48.48 -15.00 5.48
C GLY A 405 48.02 -14.49 4.10
N ILE A 406 46.73 -14.13 3.95
CA ILE A 406 46.14 -13.69 2.68
C ILE A 406 45.88 -12.17 2.72
N PRO A 407 46.47 -11.40 1.77
CA PRO A 407 46.15 -9.99 1.59
C PRO A 407 44.67 -9.79 1.29
N THR A 408 44.05 -8.88 2.03
CA THR A 408 42.59 -8.74 2.09
C THR A 408 42.19 -7.27 2.17
N THR A 409 41.32 -6.81 1.28
CA THR A 409 40.71 -5.47 1.40
C THR A 409 39.39 -5.56 2.14
N CYS A 410 39.26 -4.80 3.23
CA CYS A 410 38.02 -4.66 4.00
C CYS A 410 37.37 -3.30 3.69
N ILE A 411 36.17 -3.30 3.12
CA ILE A 411 35.46 -2.07 2.75
C ILE A 411 33.99 -2.14 3.19
N ASP A 412 33.41 -1.00 3.55
CA ASP A 412 31.99 -0.89 3.85
C ASP A 412 31.37 0.21 2.98
N VAL A 413 30.79 -0.20 1.87
CA VAL A 413 30.05 0.64 0.92
C VAL A 413 28.77 -0.09 0.53
N ALA A 414 27.63 0.49 0.85
CA ALA A 414 26.29 -0.11 0.79
C ALA A 414 26.09 -1.38 1.65
N ASN A 415 27.12 -2.21 1.81
CA ASN A 415 27.21 -3.33 2.74
C ASN A 415 28.69 -3.69 2.98
N PRO A 416 29.10 -4.14 4.18
CA PRO A 416 30.46 -4.60 4.43
C PRO A 416 30.88 -5.76 3.53
N CYS A 417 32.04 -5.61 2.88
CA CYS A 417 32.62 -6.57 1.94
C CYS A 417 34.12 -6.77 2.21
N VAL A 418 34.56 -7.99 1.91
CA VAL A 418 35.94 -8.46 2.03
C VAL A 418 36.37 -9.00 0.66
N PHE A 419 37.48 -8.50 0.14
CA PHE A 419 37.99 -8.86 -1.19
C PHE A 419 39.37 -9.51 -1.08
N VAL A 420 39.49 -10.70 -1.66
CA VAL A 420 40.72 -11.50 -1.70
C VAL A 420 41.00 -11.98 -3.12
N GLN A 421 42.27 -12.10 -3.48
CA GLN A 421 42.66 -12.53 -4.83
C GLN A 421 42.50 -14.05 -4.99
N ALA A 422 41.94 -14.50 -6.13
CA ALA A 422 41.78 -15.92 -6.43
C ALA A 422 43.10 -16.69 -6.49
N SER A 423 44.16 -16.05 -6.99
CA SER A 423 45.51 -16.61 -7.10
C SER A 423 46.09 -17.05 -5.75
N GLN A 424 45.74 -16.38 -4.64
CA GLN A 424 46.21 -16.70 -3.29
C GLN A 424 45.63 -18.02 -2.75
N PHE A 425 44.56 -18.53 -3.38
CA PHE A 425 43.97 -19.84 -3.08
C PHE A 425 44.40 -20.90 -4.09
N GLY A 426 45.20 -20.55 -5.10
CA GLY A 426 45.58 -21.47 -6.18
C GLY A 426 44.42 -21.84 -7.09
N VAL A 427 43.40 -20.99 -7.18
CA VAL A 427 42.19 -21.26 -7.97
C VAL A 427 42.03 -20.27 -9.13
N ARG A 428 41.26 -20.68 -10.14
CA ARG A 428 40.87 -19.83 -11.27
C ARG A 428 39.87 -18.76 -10.80
N GLY A 429 39.87 -17.60 -11.45
CA GLY A 429 38.92 -16.53 -11.13
C GLY A 429 37.51 -16.73 -11.70
N ASP A 430 37.38 -17.60 -12.70
CA ASP A 430 36.15 -17.82 -13.44
C ASP A 430 35.27 -18.96 -12.88
N LEU A 431 35.66 -19.57 -11.75
CA LEU A 431 34.96 -20.71 -11.14
C LEU A 431 33.44 -20.55 -11.09
N THR A 432 32.73 -21.59 -11.51
CA THR A 432 31.27 -21.68 -11.39
C THR A 432 30.84 -21.85 -9.92
N PRO A 433 29.58 -21.52 -9.58
CA PRO A 433 29.06 -21.77 -8.23
C PRO A 433 29.19 -23.23 -7.79
N GLU A 434 29.06 -24.18 -8.72
CA GLU A 434 29.20 -25.61 -8.46
C GLU A 434 30.66 -26.00 -8.19
N GLU A 435 31.62 -25.50 -8.96
CA GLU A 435 33.05 -25.70 -8.70
C GLU A 435 33.47 -25.12 -7.34
N ILE A 436 33.00 -23.93 -6.96
CA ILE A 436 33.29 -23.35 -5.64
C ILE A 436 32.70 -24.22 -4.53
N THR A 437 31.46 -24.70 -4.71
CA THR A 437 30.76 -25.54 -3.72
C THR A 437 31.43 -26.90 -3.54
N THR A 438 31.97 -27.47 -4.62
CA THR A 438 32.61 -28.80 -4.62
C THR A 438 34.09 -28.76 -4.30
N HIS A 439 34.71 -27.57 -4.24
CA HIS A 439 36.12 -27.42 -3.87
C HIS A 439 36.36 -27.87 -2.42
N PRO A 440 37.39 -28.69 -2.13
CA PRO A 440 37.57 -29.34 -0.82
C PRO A 440 37.59 -28.42 0.41
N ASP A 441 38.28 -27.27 0.33
CA ASP A 441 38.56 -26.41 1.49
C ASP A 441 38.27 -24.91 1.27
N LEU A 442 37.89 -24.50 0.05
CA LEU A 442 37.84 -23.09 -0.35
C LEU A 442 36.80 -22.31 0.46
N LEU A 443 35.58 -22.82 0.58
CA LEU A 443 34.52 -22.16 1.35
C LEU A 443 34.89 -22.03 2.84
N THR A 444 35.55 -23.04 3.41
CA THR A 444 36.00 -23.02 4.80
C THR A 444 37.08 -21.96 5.02
N ARG A 445 38.06 -21.87 4.11
CA ARG A 445 39.13 -20.85 4.18
C ARG A 445 38.58 -19.44 3.98
N LEU A 446 37.66 -19.26 3.04
CA LEU A 446 36.98 -17.98 2.82
C LEU A 446 36.15 -17.57 4.05
N ASP A 447 35.42 -18.49 4.68
CA ASP A 447 34.65 -18.16 5.90
C ASP A 447 35.56 -17.81 7.08
N SER A 448 36.73 -18.46 7.22
CA SER A 448 37.75 -18.10 8.22
C SER A 448 38.18 -16.63 8.08
N ILE A 449 38.64 -16.25 6.88
CA ILE A 449 39.06 -14.86 6.58
C ILE A 449 37.91 -13.89 6.79
N ARG A 450 36.71 -14.22 6.31
CA ARG A 450 35.51 -13.39 6.46
C ARG A 450 35.20 -13.09 7.93
N ARG A 451 35.33 -14.09 8.82
CA ARG A 451 35.09 -13.92 10.26
C ARG A 451 36.17 -13.06 10.91
N GLN A 452 37.44 -13.30 10.60
CA GLN A 452 38.54 -12.49 11.14
C GLN A 452 38.42 -11.02 10.71
N ALA A 453 38.12 -10.79 9.42
CA ALA A 453 37.84 -9.47 8.88
C ALA A 453 36.61 -8.85 9.56
N GLY A 454 35.52 -9.59 9.76
CA GLY A 454 34.34 -9.11 10.47
C GLY A 454 34.64 -8.60 11.88
N VAL A 455 35.50 -9.29 12.63
CA VAL A 455 35.96 -8.81 13.94
C VAL A 455 36.81 -7.54 13.81
N LYS A 456 37.78 -7.51 12.88
CA LYS A 456 38.66 -6.35 12.68
C LYS A 456 37.91 -5.11 12.19
N MET A 457 36.84 -5.30 11.41
CA MET A 457 35.94 -4.25 10.96
C MET A 457 35.01 -3.71 12.07
N GLY A 458 35.01 -4.34 13.26
CA GLY A 458 34.15 -3.96 14.37
C GLY A 458 32.70 -4.43 14.25
N ILE A 459 32.41 -5.38 13.34
CA ILE A 459 31.05 -5.91 13.12
C ILE A 459 30.64 -6.86 14.24
N ALA A 460 31.60 -7.57 14.83
CA ALA A 460 31.37 -8.51 15.94
C ALA A 460 32.57 -8.57 16.89
N THR A 461 32.36 -9.07 18.11
CA THR A 461 33.41 -9.12 19.14
C THR A 461 34.28 -10.38 19.08
N SER A 462 33.79 -11.44 18.45
CA SER A 462 34.54 -12.69 18.21
C SER A 462 34.16 -13.31 16.86
N THR A 463 35.01 -14.21 16.35
CA THR A 463 34.83 -14.89 15.06
C THR A 463 33.54 -15.71 14.98
N GLU A 464 33.06 -16.23 16.10
CA GLU A 464 31.83 -17.02 16.22
C GLU A 464 30.58 -16.13 16.16
N SER A 465 30.70 -14.88 16.59
CA SER A 465 29.61 -13.91 16.65
C SER A 465 29.40 -13.12 15.35
N VAL A 466 30.25 -13.33 14.34
CA VAL A 466 30.13 -12.63 13.05
C VAL A 466 28.89 -13.13 12.30
N PRO A 467 27.92 -12.25 11.96
CA PRO A 467 26.73 -12.67 11.22
C PRO A 467 27.09 -13.33 9.89
N GLY A 468 26.35 -14.36 9.48
CA GLY A 468 26.57 -15.00 8.16
C GLY A 468 26.22 -14.08 6.97
N SER A 469 25.46 -13.01 7.24
CA SER A 469 25.03 -12.05 6.23
C SER A 469 26.07 -10.96 5.93
N ILE A 470 26.92 -10.59 6.89
CA ILE A 470 27.92 -9.52 6.78
C ILE A 470 29.20 -9.82 7.59
N PRO A 471 30.40 -9.44 7.10
CA PRO A 471 30.64 -8.94 5.76
C PRO A 471 30.47 -10.05 4.71
N LYS A 472 30.22 -9.68 3.45
CA LYS A 472 30.33 -10.61 2.31
C LYS A 472 31.80 -10.84 1.99
N ILE A 473 32.18 -12.02 1.52
CA ILE A 473 33.54 -12.27 1.01
C ILE A 473 33.50 -12.59 -0.48
N CYS A 474 34.45 -12.04 -1.24
CA CYS A 474 34.52 -12.16 -2.67
C CYS A 474 35.93 -12.52 -3.13
N LEU A 475 36.02 -13.48 -4.05
CA LEU A 475 37.22 -13.72 -4.83
C LEU A 475 37.25 -12.72 -5.99
N VAL A 476 38.40 -12.09 -6.22
CA VAL A 476 38.66 -11.21 -7.35
C VAL A 476 39.84 -11.70 -8.17
N SER A 477 39.79 -11.50 -9.49
CA SER A 477 40.95 -11.75 -10.37
C SER A 477 40.87 -10.90 -11.63
N ALA A 478 42.03 -10.68 -12.24
CA ALA A 478 42.11 -10.18 -13.59
C ALA A 478 41.41 -11.15 -14.57
N PRO A 479 40.75 -10.63 -15.61
CA PRO A 479 40.23 -11.45 -16.70
C PRO A 479 41.38 -12.07 -17.50
N GLU A 480 41.19 -13.29 -18.01
CA GLU A 480 42.13 -13.86 -18.98
C GLU A 480 42.04 -13.08 -20.30
N SER A 481 43.20 -12.71 -20.85
CA SER A 481 43.36 -11.85 -22.03
C SER A 481 42.89 -12.46 -23.37
N SER A 482 42.07 -13.52 -23.36
CA SER A 482 41.81 -14.38 -24.52
C SER A 482 40.34 -14.60 -24.90
N SER A 483 39.35 -14.01 -24.20
CA SER A 483 37.93 -14.12 -24.61
C SER A 483 37.39 -12.82 -25.22
N PRO A 484 37.45 -12.64 -26.55
CA PRO A 484 36.93 -11.46 -27.25
C PRO A 484 35.38 -11.36 -27.27
N ALA A 485 34.65 -12.31 -26.69
CA ALA A 485 33.18 -12.37 -26.79
C ALA A 485 32.45 -11.45 -25.79
N ALA A 486 33.10 -11.05 -24.68
CA ALA A 486 32.57 -10.07 -23.73
C ALA A 486 33.73 -9.55 -22.86
N PRO A 487 34.36 -8.41 -23.19
CA PRO A 487 35.42 -7.89 -22.35
C PRO A 487 34.81 -7.52 -20.98
N VAL A 488 35.52 -7.89 -19.92
CA VAL A 488 35.25 -7.43 -18.55
C VAL A 488 36.53 -6.83 -17.98
N ASP A 489 36.41 -5.97 -16.98
CA ASP A 489 37.54 -5.31 -16.33
C ASP A 489 38.03 -6.08 -15.10
N LEU A 490 37.16 -6.88 -14.49
CA LEU A 490 37.43 -7.64 -13.27
C LEU A 490 36.52 -8.87 -13.16
N LEU A 491 37.06 -10.04 -12.85
CA LEU A 491 36.27 -11.22 -12.50
C LEU A 491 35.99 -11.24 -11.00
N VAL A 492 34.74 -11.54 -10.64
CA VAL A 492 34.30 -11.58 -9.24
C VAL A 492 33.45 -12.80 -8.97
N ARG A 493 33.72 -13.49 -7.85
CA ARG A 493 32.86 -14.54 -7.29
C ARG A 493 32.53 -14.21 -5.84
N ALA A 494 31.26 -13.86 -5.60
CA ALA A 494 30.77 -13.45 -4.29
C ALA A 494 30.22 -14.64 -3.51
N ILE A 495 30.53 -14.72 -2.22
CA ILE A 495 29.98 -15.71 -1.29
C ILE A 495 29.06 -14.96 -0.32
N SER A 496 27.84 -15.49 -0.15
CA SER A 496 26.82 -14.90 0.71
C SER A 496 26.18 -16.00 1.53
N VAL A 497 26.06 -15.81 2.85
CA VAL A 497 25.49 -16.78 3.79
C VAL A 497 26.06 -18.20 3.61
N GLY A 498 27.37 -18.28 3.39
CA GLY A 498 28.12 -19.53 3.23
C GLY A 498 27.94 -20.22 1.87
N GLN A 499 27.27 -19.59 0.90
CA GLN A 499 27.01 -20.18 -0.41
C GLN A 499 27.54 -19.28 -1.54
N PRO A 500 28.09 -19.86 -2.63
CA PRO A 500 28.46 -19.12 -3.82
C PRO A 500 27.24 -18.45 -4.44
N HIS A 501 27.33 -17.15 -4.67
CA HIS A 501 26.26 -16.40 -5.30
C HIS A 501 26.27 -16.67 -6.82
N LYS A 502 25.10 -16.93 -7.39
CA LYS A 502 24.97 -17.27 -8.82
C LYS A 502 25.28 -16.10 -9.76
N ALA A 503 25.18 -14.87 -9.26
CA ALA A 503 25.55 -13.62 -9.95
C ALA A 503 26.43 -12.76 -9.02
N VAL A 504 26.21 -11.45 -8.93
CA VAL A 504 26.78 -10.59 -7.88
C VAL A 504 25.68 -9.75 -7.21
N PRO A 505 25.62 -9.65 -5.87
CA PRO A 505 24.71 -8.73 -5.20
C PRO A 505 25.04 -7.27 -5.57
N ILE A 506 24.03 -6.43 -5.80
CA ILE A 506 24.26 -5.01 -6.17
C ILE A 506 25.10 -4.28 -5.13
N THR A 507 24.87 -4.52 -3.83
CA THR A 507 25.67 -3.90 -2.77
C THR A 507 27.15 -4.28 -2.85
N VAL A 508 27.45 -5.53 -3.23
CA VAL A 508 28.83 -5.99 -3.46
C VAL A 508 29.41 -5.30 -4.70
N ALA A 509 28.63 -5.13 -5.76
CA ALA A 509 29.06 -4.44 -6.98
C ALA A 509 29.41 -2.96 -6.72
N LEU A 510 28.64 -2.26 -5.87
CA LEU A 510 28.95 -0.89 -5.42
C LEU A 510 30.22 -0.83 -4.55
N ALA A 511 30.44 -1.84 -3.71
CA ALA A 511 31.67 -1.96 -2.94
C ALA A 511 32.89 -2.20 -3.85
N ILE A 512 32.74 -2.98 -4.92
CA ILE A 512 33.80 -3.21 -5.91
C ILE A 512 34.17 -1.93 -6.66
N SER A 513 33.18 -1.17 -7.16
CA SER A 513 33.46 0.07 -7.89
C SER A 513 34.23 1.07 -7.03
N SER A 514 33.94 1.07 -5.73
CA SER A 514 34.63 1.92 -4.76
C SER A 514 36.02 1.38 -4.41
N ALA A 515 36.15 0.08 -4.15
CA ALA A 515 37.42 -0.57 -3.81
C ALA A 515 38.44 -0.49 -4.96
N ALA A 516 37.99 -0.61 -6.21
CA ALA A 516 38.86 -0.49 -7.37
C ALA A 516 39.49 0.91 -7.55
N ARG A 517 38.97 1.92 -6.84
CA ARG A 517 39.54 3.28 -6.80
C ARG A 517 40.39 3.52 -5.54
N VAL A 518 40.46 2.54 -4.63
CA VAL A 518 41.35 2.57 -3.47
C VAL A 518 42.72 2.04 -3.90
N ALA A 519 43.71 2.93 -3.92
CA ALA A 519 45.07 2.61 -4.33
C ALA A 519 45.65 1.45 -3.50
N GLY A 520 46.16 0.42 -4.18
CA GLY A 520 46.75 -0.74 -3.55
C GLY A 520 45.76 -1.71 -2.94
N SER A 521 44.44 -1.57 -3.17
CA SER A 521 43.49 -2.60 -2.76
C SER A 521 43.61 -3.88 -3.61
N THR A 522 43.13 -5.01 -3.09
CA THR A 522 43.10 -6.27 -3.86
C THR A 522 42.23 -6.16 -5.13
N VAL A 523 41.22 -5.30 -5.10
CA VAL A 523 40.33 -5.05 -6.24
C VAL A 523 41.03 -4.20 -7.31
N GLU A 524 41.72 -3.13 -6.90
CA GLU A 524 42.50 -2.27 -7.81
C GLU A 524 43.64 -3.06 -8.47
N ALA A 525 44.34 -3.90 -7.70
CA ALA A 525 45.43 -4.74 -8.20
C ALA A 525 45.00 -5.74 -9.29
N GLU A 526 43.77 -6.24 -9.24
CA GLU A 526 43.22 -7.20 -10.22
C GLU A 526 42.40 -6.53 -11.33
N SER A 527 42.11 -5.24 -11.23
CA SER A 527 41.32 -4.53 -12.24
C SER A 527 42.16 -4.20 -13.48
N CYS A 528 41.57 -4.32 -14.67
CA CYS A 528 42.21 -3.85 -15.90
C CYS A 528 42.51 -2.35 -15.84
N LYS A 529 43.74 -1.97 -16.22
CA LYS A 529 44.18 -0.56 -16.23
C LYS A 529 43.47 0.29 -17.28
N ASN A 530 43.10 -0.33 -18.40
CA ASN A 530 42.31 0.31 -19.45
C ASN A 530 40.87 -0.20 -19.31
N GLN A 531 40.01 0.64 -18.73
CA GLN A 531 38.61 0.31 -18.54
C GLN A 531 37.88 0.23 -19.88
N ILE A 532 36.95 -0.71 -19.98
CA ILE A 532 36.13 -0.89 -21.20
C ILE A 532 35.16 0.27 -21.39
N SER A 533 34.71 0.88 -20.29
CA SER A 533 33.75 1.97 -20.28
C SER A 533 34.28 3.13 -19.44
N ASP A 534 34.17 4.34 -19.96
CA ASP A 534 34.51 5.56 -19.21
C ASP A 534 33.61 5.76 -17.98
N ALA A 535 32.46 5.07 -17.94
CA ALA A 535 31.50 5.13 -16.83
C ALA A 535 31.92 4.29 -15.61
N GLY A 536 32.90 3.39 -15.75
CA GLY A 536 33.45 2.61 -14.64
C GLY A 536 33.89 1.20 -15.00
N ILE A 537 33.67 0.26 -14.09
CA ILE A 537 34.20 -1.11 -14.13
C ILE A 537 33.11 -2.10 -14.52
N THR A 538 33.39 -2.88 -15.54
CA THR A 538 32.57 -4.01 -15.99
C THR A 538 32.99 -5.27 -15.23
N ILE A 539 32.18 -5.67 -14.26
CA ILE A 539 32.41 -6.87 -13.45
C ILE A 539 31.90 -8.11 -14.17
N GLY A 540 32.76 -9.11 -14.38
CA GLY A 540 32.36 -10.45 -14.82
C GLY A 540 32.05 -11.38 -13.64
N HIS A 541 30.78 -11.66 -13.41
CA HIS A 541 30.29 -12.58 -12.38
C HIS A 541 29.81 -13.91 -12.98
N ALA A 542 29.41 -14.86 -12.14
CA ALA A 542 29.07 -16.24 -12.53
C ALA A 542 27.88 -16.41 -13.50
N SER A 543 27.17 -15.34 -13.87
CA SER A 543 26.00 -15.37 -14.75
C SER A 543 26.05 -14.29 -15.83
N GLY A 544 27.16 -13.55 -15.95
CA GLY A 544 27.22 -12.40 -16.84
C GLY A 544 28.02 -11.22 -16.28
N ASN A 545 27.75 -10.05 -16.86
CA ASN A 545 28.50 -8.83 -16.69
C ASN A 545 27.68 -7.72 -16.05
N LEU A 546 28.35 -6.86 -15.30
CA LEU A 546 27.73 -5.75 -14.59
C LEU A 546 28.63 -4.52 -14.58
N LEU A 547 28.20 -3.45 -15.27
CA LEU A 547 28.85 -2.15 -15.21
C LEU A 547 28.49 -1.40 -13.92
N VAL A 548 29.51 -0.91 -13.21
CA VAL A 548 29.39 -0.09 -12.00
C VAL A 548 30.38 1.06 -11.99
N GLY A 549 29.99 2.17 -11.37
CA GLY A 549 30.82 3.36 -11.21
C GLY A 549 30.99 3.75 -9.75
N ALA A 550 31.95 4.63 -9.48
CA ALA A 550 32.11 5.29 -8.19
C ALA A 550 32.64 6.70 -8.42
N GLN A 551 31.99 7.68 -7.78
CA GLN A 551 32.40 9.07 -7.82
C GLN A 551 33.02 9.45 -6.48
N PHE A 552 34.19 10.07 -6.54
CA PHE A 552 34.89 10.61 -5.39
C PHE A 552 35.02 12.12 -5.54
N ASP A 553 34.80 12.86 -4.45
CA ASP A 553 35.16 14.28 -4.34
C ASP A 553 36.18 14.44 -3.22
N LYS A 554 37.33 15.07 -3.50
CA LYS A 554 38.44 15.29 -2.55
C LYS A 554 38.86 14.03 -1.76
N GLY A 555 38.72 12.85 -2.36
CA GLY A 555 39.07 11.56 -1.74
C GLY A 555 37.95 10.89 -0.96
N GLU A 556 36.79 11.53 -0.82
CA GLU A 556 35.60 10.94 -0.19
C GLU A 556 34.64 10.38 -1.25
N LEU A 557 34.07 9.21 -0.98
CA LEU A 557 33.10 8.57 -1.86
C LEU A 557 31.74 9.27 -1.74
N VAL A 558 31.38 10.05 -2.76
CA VAL A 558 30.11 10.80 -2.80
C VAL A 558 28.96 9.99 -3.40
N ALA A 559 29.27 9.09 -4.35
CA ALA A 559 28.27 8.22 -4.95
C ALA A 559 28.90 6.90 -5.44
N ALA A 560 28.14 5.82 -5.31
CA ALA A 560 28.43 4.56 -6.00
C ALA A 560 27.28 4.28 -6.98
N THR A 561 27.65 3.94 -8.21
CA THR A 561 26.74 3.94 -9.34
C THR A 561 26.53 2.54 -9.87
N VAL A 562 25.29 2.20 -10.20
CA VAL A 562 24.97 1.00 -10.99
C VAL A 562 24.11 1.39 -12.19
N PHE A 563 24.40 0.76 -13.32
CA PHE A 563 23.69 1.02 -14.57
C PHE A 563 22.67 -0.08 -14.84
N ARG A 564 21.42 0.31 -15.08
CA ARG A 564 20.28 -0.59 -15.25
C ARG A 564 19.42 -0.15 -16.41
N THR A 565 18.37 -0.92 -16.68
CA THR A 565 17.33 -0.57 -17.63
C THR A 565 15.98 -0.91 -17.01
N ALA A 566 14.93 -0.19 -17.38
CA ALA A 566 13.56 -0.49 -16.97
C ALA A 566 12.60 -0.35 -18.15
N ARG A 567 11.41 -0.92 -18.02
CA ARG A 567 10.35 -0.83 -19.03
C ARG A 567 8.98 -1.04 -18.38
N ARG A 568 8.05 -0.10 -18.64
CA ARG A 568 6.61 -0.28 -18.40
C ARG A 568 6.08 -1.39 -19.32
N LEU A 569 5.49 -2.44 -18.74
CA LEU A 569 4.95 -3.58 -19.50
C LEU A 569 3.43 -3.51 -19.63
N LEU A 570 2.76 -3.01 -18.59
CA LEU A 570 1.31 -2.85 -18.53
C LEU A 570 0.98 -1.73 -17.53
N GLU A 571 -0.11 -1.01 -17.78
CA GLU A 571 -0.70 -0.08 -16.84
C GLU A 571 -2.23 -0.20 -16.93
N GLY A 572 -2.91 -0.14 -15.79
CA GLY A 572 -4.37 -0.21 -15.74
C GLY A 572 -4.88 -0.69 -14.39
N ASN A 573 -6.04 -1.31 -14.37
CA ASN A 573 -6.59 -1.91 -13.16
C ASN A 573 -6.11 -3.35 -13.00
N ILE A 574 -5.51 -3.65 -11.85
CA ILE A 574 -5.15 -5.01 -11.45
C ILE A 574 -6.29 -5.58 -10.59
N TYR A 575 -6.63 -6.84 -10.84
CA TYR A 575 -7.74 -7.53 -10.19
C TYR A 575 -7.25 -8.65 -9.27
N TRP A 576 -7.93 -8.85 -8.14
CA TRP A 576 -7.67 -9.97 -7.24
C TRP A 576 -8.96 -10.48 -6.58
N LYS A 577 -8.88 -11.66 -5.95
CA LYS A 577 -9.98 -12.30 -5.22
C LYS A 577 -9.80 -12.10 -3.71
N SER A 578 -10.90 -12.07 -2.96
CA SER A 578 -10.91 -12.02 -1.49
C SER A 578 -10.42 -13.31 -0.87
#